data_AF-A0AA46Q4B1-F1
#
_entry.id   AF-A0AA46Q4B1-F1
#
_cell.length_a   1.000
_cell.length_b   1.000
_cell.length_c   1.000
_cell.angle_alpha   90.00
_cell.angle_beta   90.00
_cell.angle_gamma   90.00
#
_symmetry.space_group_name_H-M   'P 1'
#
loop_
_entity.id
_entity.type
_entity.pdbx_description
1 polymer ?
#
loop_
_entity_poly.entity_id
_entity_poly.type
_entity_poly.pdbx_seq_one_letter_code
_entity_poly.pdbx_strand_id
1 'polypeptide(L)'
;MKPAKIGIDAGGSLLKMAFEEQGQIHYKNYLIDELDNSMNWLKMTAADAEVALTGGKAEYLKKEYFQNAPIFPEFESSSIGASYLLMQDGLSYQNFILSIIGTGTSICLNSGGNISRVSGSGIGGGTLMGLGRLLTGEKDFTRLVSLAGSGKAENADIMVNDIYSPFDSPIDGSLTASNFGKIKDDQISKEDKAASLTNMIAETIVLLSTQAAVRNQIDDIIYIGSTLRQNAPLKHLLEKYTAMVGKKPVFIQNGAYCGALGALRS
;
A
#
# COMPACT_ATOMS: atom_id res chain seq x y z
N MET A 1 -17.44 -26.94 17.91
CA MET A 1 -16.34 -26.28 17.17
C MET A 1 -16.40 -24.81 17.51
N LYS A 2 -15.25 -24.13 17.71
CA LYS A 2 -15.27 -22.67 17.87
C LYS A 2 -15.78 -22.05 16.56
N PRO A 3 -16.66 -21.03 16.61
CA PRO A 3 -17.08 -20.33 15.40
C PRO A 3 -15.84 -19.74 14.71
N ALA A 4 -15.85 -19.76 13.37
CA ALA A 4 -14.79 -19.12 12.60
C ALA A 4 -14.74 -17.62 12.95
N LYS A 5 -13.53 -17.07 13.10
CA LYS A 5 -13.34 -15.63 13.28
C LYS A 5 -13.02 -14.99 11.94
N ILE A 6 -13.60 -13.83 11.68
CA ILE A 6 -13.45 -13.11 10.42
C ILE A 6 -13.14 -11.65 10.70
N GLY A 7 -12.00 -11.19 10.20
CA GLY A 7 -11.68 -9.78 10.17
C GLY A 7 -11.93 -9.23 8.77
N ILE A 8 -12.60 -8.08 8.70
CA ILE A 8 -12.95 -7.42 7.44
C ILE A 8 -12.43 -6.00 7.45
N ASP A 9 -11.60 -5.66 6.47
CA ASP A 9 -11.15 -4.30 6.18
C ASP A 9 -11.85 -3.81 4.91
N ALA A 10 -12.81 -2.90 5.11
CA ALA A 10 -13.60 -2.30 4.05
C ALA A 10 -13.03 -0.92 3.68
N GLY A 11 -12.08 -0.92 2.76
CA GLY A 11 -11.39 0.28 2.30
C GLY A 11 -12.13 1.04 1.20
N GLY A 12 -11.43 2.02 0.61
CA GLY A 12 -11.98 2.86 -0.46
C GLY A 12 -12.13 2.15 -1.81
N SER A 13 -11.21 1.25 -2.15
CA SER A 13 -11.20 0.55 -3.45
C SER A 13 -11.36 -0.97 -3.36
N LEU A 14 -10.99 -1.56 -2.23
CA LEU A 14 -11.01 -3.01 -2.04
C LEU A 14 -11.59 -3.36 -0.68
N LEU A 15 -12.32 -4.47 -0.66
CA LEU A 15 -12.71 -5.20 0.52
C LEU A 15 -11.69 -6.31 0.76
N LYS A 16 -11.13 -6.42 1.97
CA LYS A 16 -10.17 -7.46 2.34
C LYS A 16 -10.69 -8.24 3.54
N MET A 17 -10.51 -9.55 3.52
CA MET A 17 -10.96 -10.45 4.59
C MET A 17 -9.83 -11.37 5.01
N ALA A 18 -9.76 -11.64 6.31
CA ALA A 18 -8.98 -12.71 6.91
C ALA A 18 -9.94 -13.66 7.64
N PHE A 19 -9.80 -14.96 7.39
CA PHE A 19 -10.61 -16.02 7.99
C PHE A 19 -9.70 -16.90 8.83
N GLU A 20 -10.06 -17.18 10.08
CA GLU A 20 -9.38 -18.17 10.90
C GLU A 20 -10.22 -19.44 11.00
N GLU A 21 -9.70 -20.53 10.44
CA GLU A 21 -10.30 -21.86 10.47
C GLU A 21 -9.26 -22.88 10.91
N GLN A 22 -9.55 -23.63 11.98
CA GLN A 22 -8.67 -24.69 12.53
C GLN A 22 -7.22 -24.23 12.80
N GLY A 23 -7.04 -22.95 13.16
CA GLY A 23 -5.72 -22.36 13.44
C GLY A 23 -4.94 -21.90 12.20
N GLN A 24 -5.51 -22.03 10.99
CA GLN A 24 -4.97 -21.47 9.76
C GLN A 24 -5.70 -20.19 9.38
N ILE A 25 -4.95 -19.24 8.81
CA ILE A 25 -5.51 -17.99 8.30
C ILE A 25 -5.59 -18.03 6.78
N HIS A 26 -6.77 -17.76 6.24
CA HIS A 26 -7.03 -17.61 4.82
C HIS A 26 -7.37 -16.17 4.48
N TYR A 27 -7.01 -15.73 3.28
CA TYR A 27 -7.22 -14.34 2.84
C TYR A 27 -8.05 -14.27 1.57
N LYS A 28 -9.00 -13.33 1.50
CA LYS A 28 -9.74 -13.00 0.27
C LYS A 28 -9.86 -11.50 0.09
N ASN A 29 -9.90 -11.06 -1.17
CA ASN A 29 -10.19 -9.67 -1.50
C ASN A 29 -11.19 -9.59 -2.65
N TYR A 30 -11.96 -8.51 -2.67
CA TYR A 30 -12.97 -8.21 -3.68
C TYR A 30 -12.89 -6.73 -4.04
N LEU A 31 -13.35 -6.38 -5.25
CA LEU A 31 -13.56 -4.97 -5.58
C LEU A 31 -14.65 -4.40 -4.69
N ILE A 32 -14.53 -3.12 -4.34
CA ILE A 32 -15.53 -2.50 -3.47
C ILE A 32 -16.92 -2.42 -4.11
N ASP A 33 -17.00 -2.49 -5.43
CA ASP A 33 -18.25 -2.55 -6.20
C ASP A 33 -18.97 -3.89 -6.01
N GLU A 34 -18.27 -4.93 -5.56
CA GLU A 34 -18.81 -6.26 -5.27
C GLU A 34 -19.17 -6.44 -3.79
N LEU A 35 -19.15 -5.35 -3.00
CA LEU A 35 -19.31 -5.40 -1.55
C LEU A 35 -20.60 -6.11 -1.15
N ASP A 36 -21.77 -5.69 -1.67
CA ASP A 36 -23.05 -6.24 -1.24
C ASP A 36 -23.17 -7.74 -1.56
N ASN A 37 -22.74 -8.14 -2.76
CA ASN A 37 -22.70 -9.55 -3.15
C ASN A 37 -21.79 -10.37 -2.22
N SER A 38 -20.62 -9.82 -1.89
CA SER A 38 -19.64 -10.48 -1.01
C SER A 38 -20.15 -10.62 0.42
N MET A 39 -20.85 -9.62 0.95
CA MET A 39 -21.43 -9.65 2.30
C MET A 39 -22.63 -10.60 2.39
N ASN A 40 -23.49 -10.63 1.37
CA ASN A 40 -24.60 -11.58 1.30
C ASN A 40 -24.10 -13.02 1.25
N TRP A 41 -23.10 -13.30 0.40
CA TRP A 41 -22.46 -14.62 0.37
C TRP A 41 -21.88 -15.01 1.72
N LEU A 42 -21.24 -14.08 2.42
CA LEU A 42 -20.65 -14.34 3.73
C LEU A 42 -21.71 -14.67 4.78
N LYS A 43 -22.82 -13.93 4.83
CA LYS A 43 -23.93 -14.21 5.77
C LYS A 43 -24.57 -15.57 5.52
N MET A 44 -24.62 -16.03 4.27
CA MET A 44 -25.17 -17.34 3.92
C MET A 44 -24.22 -18.49 4.28
N THR A 45 -22.91 -18.29 4.12
CA THR A 45 -21.92 -19.38 4.24
C THR A 45 -21.25 -19.46 5.60
N ALA A 46 -21.25 -18.37 6.37
CA ALA A 46 -20.58 -18.24 7.66
C ALA A 46 -21.48 -17.50 8.67
N ALA A 47 -22.76 -17.88 8.76
CA ALA A 47 -23.76 -17.21 9.58
C ALA A 47 -23.39 -17.11 11.07
N ASP A 48 -22.69 -18.12 11.60
CA ASP A 48 -22.28 -18.20 13.00
C ASP A 48 -20.89 -17.62 13.27
N ALA A 49 -20.23 -17.03 12.26
CA ALA A 49 -18.88 -16.49 12.41
C ALA A 49 -18.84 -15.20 13.23
N GLU A 50 -17.83 -15.08 14.09
CA GLU A 50 -17.56 -13.83 14.80
C GLU A 50 -16.85 -12.85 13.85
N VAL A 51 -17.52 -11.74 13.53
CA VAL A 51 -17.03 -10.74 12.58
C VAL A 51 -16.49 -9.52 13.32
N ALA A 52 -15.29 -9.09 12.97
CA ALA A 52 -14.66 -7.84 13.39
C ALA A 52 -14.39 -6.95 12.17
N LEU A 53 -14.63 -5.65 12.30
CA LEU A 53 -14.62 -4.70 11.18
C LEU A 53 -13.56 -3.61 11.34
N THR A 54 -13.00 -3.17 10.23
CA THR A 54 -12.15 -1.97 10.15
C THR A 54 -12.23 -1.34 8.76
N GLY A 55 -11.55 -0.21 8.56
CA GLY A 55 -11.54 0.55 7.32
C GLY A 55 -12.71 1.54 7.20
N GLY A 56 -12.60 2.46 6.23
CA GLY A 56 -13.51 3.58 6.07
C GLY A 56 -14.99 3.23 5.84
N LYS A 57 -15.31 2.02 5.38
CA LYS A 57 -16.70 1.54 5.21
C LYS A 57 -17.19 0.60 6.32
N ALA A 58 -16.45 0.46 7.43
CA ALA A 58 -16.82 -0.42 8.55
C ALA A 58 -18.20 -0.08 9.15
N GLU A 59 -18.51 1.21 9.32
CA GLU A 59 -19.81 1.67 9.84
C GLU A 59 -20.99 1.24 8.96
N TYR A 60 -20.80 1.30 7.64
CA TYR A 60 -21.80 0.81 6.69
C TYR A 60 -21.99 -0.70 6.83
N LEU A 61 -20.90 -1.47 6.86
CA LEU A 61 -20.97 -2.92 7.04
C LEU A 61 -21.65 -3.33 8.35
N LYS A 62 -21.37 -2.61 9.44
CA LYS A 62 -22.00 -2.84 10.73
C LYS A 62 -23.51 -2.65 10.65
N LYS A 63 -23.98 -1.54 10.08
CA LYS A 63 -25.42 -1.22 10.02
C LYS A 63 -26.20 -2.20 9.15
N GLU A 64 -25.70 -2.48 7.95
CA GLU A 64 -26.42 -3.28 6.96
C GLU A 64 -26.27 -4.79 7.19
N TYR A 65 -25.07 -5.25 7.58
CA TYR A 65 -24.74 -6.67 7.56
C TYR A 65 -24.46 -7.26 8.94
N PHE A 66 -23.73 -6.57 9.81
CA PHE A 66 -23.20 -7.13 11.06
C PHE A 66 -23.45 -6.21 12.27
N GLN A 67 -24.70 -6.08 12.73
CA GLN A 67 -25.09 -5.07 13.74
C GLN A 67 -24.30 -5.17 15.06
N ASN A 68 -23.88 -6.37 15.43
CA ASN A 68 -23.16 -6.63 16.68
C ASN A 68 -21.62 -6.65 16.51
N ALA A 69 -21.10 -6.48 15.30
CA ALA A 69 -19.66 -6.54 15.08
C ALA A 69 -18.94 -5.33 15.73
N PRO A 70 -17.82 -5.55 16.45
CA PRO A 70 -16.94 -4.47 16.85
C PRO A 70 -16.28 -3.81 15.64
N ILE A 71 -16.03 -2.51 15.75
CA ILE A 71 -15.24 -1.75 14.77
C ILE A 71 -13.94 -1.35 15.45
N PHE A 72 -12.82 -1.63 14.81
CA PHE A 72 -11.49 -1.26 15.28
C PHE A 72 -10.87 -0.19 14.38
N PRO A 73 -10.08 0.74 14.93
CA PRO A 73 -9.36 1.73 14.13
C PRO A 73 -8.42 1.09 13.09
N GLU A 74 -8.41 1.65 11.88
CA GLU A 74 -7.70 1.09 10.72
C GLU A 74 -6.19 1.01 10.93
N PHE A 75 -5.58 2.05 11.52
CA PHE A 75 -4.13 2.10 11.72
C PHE A 75 -3.67 1.13 12.81
N GLU A 76 -4.44 0.99 13.88
CA GLU A 76 -4.21 0.01 14.94
C GLU A 76 -4.30 -1.41 14.40
N SER A 77 -5.40 -1.71 13.70
CA SER A 77 -5.58 -3.00 13.04
C SER A 77 -4.44 -3.30 12.07
N SER A 78 -4.08 -2.34 11.21
CA SER A 78 -2.97 -2.51 10.27
C SER A 78 -1.61 -2.74 10.96
N SER A 79 -1.35 -2.08 12.09
CA SER A 79 -0.13 -2.27 12.87
C SER A 79 -0.09 -3.63 13.58
N ILE A 80 -1.20 -4.06 14.17
CA ILE A 80 -1.35 -5.39 14.80
C ILE A 80 -1.12 -6.48 13.75
N GLY A 81 -1.80 -6.38 12.60
CA GLY A 81 -1.65 -7.36 11.52
C GLY A 81 -0.23 -7.40 10.95
N ALA A 82 0.42 -6.24 10.77
CA ALA A 82 1.81 -6.18 10.33
C ALA A 82 2.76 -6.84 11.35
N SER A 83 2.60 -6.51 12.64
CA SER A 83 3.40 -7.10 13.72
C SER A 83 3.22 -8.62 13.80
N TYR A 84 1.98 -9.11 13.65
CA TYR A 84 1.69 -10.53 13.60
C TYR A 84 2.44 -11.23 12.46
N LEU A 85 2.35 -10.71 11.23
CA LEU A 85 2.99 -11.33 10.07
C LEU A 85 4.52 -11.27 10.14
N LEU A 86 5.09 -10.17 10.64
CA LEU A 86 6.53 -10.07 10.90
C LEU A 86 7.00 -11.16 11.86
N MET A 87 6.26 -11.39 12.95
CA MET A 87 6.59 -12.44 13.91
C MET A 87 6.52 -13.84 13.29
N GLN A 88 5.61 -14.09 12.35
CA GLN A 88 5.58 -15.35 11.60
C GLN A 88 6.82 -15.53 10.71
N ASP A 89 7.35 -14.43 10.17
CA ASP A 89 8.59 -14.41 9.38
C ASP A 89 9.87 -14.37 10.24
N GLY A 90 9.74 -14.50 11.57
CA GLY A 90 10.87 -14.47 12.50
C GLY A 90 11.45 -13.07 12.76
N LEU A 91 10.73 -12.02 12.37
CA LEU A 91 11.12 -10.62 12.55
C LEU A 91 10.33 -9.98 13.70
N SER A 92 10.99 -9.13 14.47
CA SER A 92 10.34 -8.35 15.53
C SER A 92 11.00 -6.98 15.65
N TYR A 93 10.18 -5.93 15.55
CA TYR A 93 10.61 -4.54 15.63
C TYR A 93 9.84 -3.84 16.74
N GLN A 94 10.55 -3.23 17.69
CA GLN A 94 9.90 -2.45 18.75
C GLN A 94 9.38 -1.10 18.26
N ASN A 95 10.12 -0.46 17.35
CA ASN A 95 9.76 0.81 16.74
C ASN A 95 9.97 0.71 15.23
N PHE A 96 8.99 1.15 14.44
CA PHE A 96 9.10 1.16 12.98
C PHE A 96 8.19 2.21 12.36
N ILE A 97 8.52 2.62 11.14
CA ILE A 97 7.59 3.38 10.29
C ILE A 97 6.76 2.39 9.50
N LEU A 98 5.44 2.51 9.57
CA LEU A 98 4.50 1.74 8.78
C LEU A 98 3.93 2.60 7.66
N SER A 99 4.29 2.28 6.42
CA SER A 99 3.80 2.94 5.21
C SER A 99 2.69 2.09 4.58
N ILE A 100 1.45 2.54 4.77
CA ILE A 100 0.24 1.86 4.32
C ILE A 100 -0.16 2.42 2.95
N ILE A 101 0.14 1.67 1.88
CA ILE A 101 -0.06 2.09 0.49
C ILE A 101 -1.35 1.45 -0.06
N GLY A 102 -2.48 2.09 0.24
CA GLY A 102 -3.82 1.73 -0.24
C GLY A 102 -4.25 2.61 -1.41
N THR A 103 -5.51 3.05 -1.41
CA THR A 103 -6.04 4.05 -2.36
C THR A 103 -5.24 5.35 -2.29
N GLY A 104 -5.01 5.86 -1.08
CA GLY A 104 -3.96 6.84 -0.78
C GLY A 104 -2.85 6.20 0.05
N THR A 105 -1.95 7.00 0.61
CA THR A 105 -0.87 6.54 1.48
C THR A 105 -0.96 7.18 2.86
N SER A 106 -0.89 6.35 3.91
CA SER A 106 -0.71 6.82 5.30
C SER A 106 0.64 6.38 5.83
N ILE A 107 1.32 7.28 6.54
CA ILE A 107 2.60 7.01 7.20
C ILE A 107 2.35 7.05 8.70
N CYS A 108 2.57 5.93 9.36
CA CYS A 108 2.35 5.78 10.79
C CYS A 108 3.67 5.46 11.49
N LEU A 109 3.81 5.96 12.70
CA LEU A 109 4.87 5.60 13.64
C LEU A 109 4.30 4.55 14.60
N ASN A 110 4.88 3.35 14.61
CA ASN A 110 4.71 2.43 15.72
C ASN A 110 5.84 2.68 16.73
N SER A 111 5.48 3.03 17.97
CA SER A 111 6.41 3.12 19.08
C SER A 111 5.98 2.22 20.25
N GLY A 112 6.67 1.09 20.40
CA GLY A 112 6.41 0.12 21.47
C GLY A 112 4.98 -0.44 21.44
N GLY A 113 4.40 -0.61 20.25
CA GLY A 113 3.02 -1.07 20.06
C GLY A 113 1.99 0.04 19.94
N ASN A 114 2.33 1.29 20.31
CA ASN A 114 1.44 2.42 20.12
C ASN A 114 1.58 2.98 18.70
N ILE A 115 0.50 2.91 17.92
CA ILE A 115 0.49 3.45 16.56
C ILE A 115 -0.02 4.90 16.56
N SER A 116 0.61 5.76 15.77
CA SER A 116 0.12 7.10 15.49
C SER A 116 0.36 7.47 14.04
N ARG A 117 -0.62 8.11 13.39
CA ARG A 117 -0.45 8.61 12.02
C ARG A 117 0.33 9.92 12.08
N VAL A 118 1.51 9.95 11.45
CA VAL A 118 2.43 11.09 11.49
C VAL A 118 2.49 11.86 10.17
N SER A 119 2.09 11.23 9.06
CA SER A 119 2.00 11.88 7.75
C SER A 119 1.08 11.08 6.81
N GLY A 120 0.90 11.57 5.58
CA GLY A 120 0.27 10.85 4.49
C GLY A 120 -0.01 11.72 3.28
N SER A 121 -0.52 11.11 2.22
CA SER A 121 -0.78 11.75 0.94
C SER A 121 -1.93 11.06 0.21
N GLY A 122 -2.60 11.80 -0.69
CA GLY A 122 -3.51 11.22 -1.67
C GLY A 122 -2.81 10.40 -2.75
N ILE A 123 -1.47 10.42 -2.80
CA ILE A 123 -0.66 9.66 -3.76
C ILE A 123 -0.55 8.20 -3.31
N GLY A 124 -1.13 7.30 -4.11
CA GLY A 124 -1.17 5.86 -3.83
C GLY A 124 -1.75 5.08 -5.02
N GLY A 125 -2.41 3.96 -4.73
CA GLY A 125 -3.02 3.11 -5.77
C GLY A 125 -4.17 3.77 -6.53
N GLY A 126 -4.91 4.67 -5.88
CA GLY A 126 -5.95 5.46 -6.52
C GLY A 126 -5.37 6.42 -7.57
N THR A 127 -4.22 7.03 -7.28
CA THR A 127 -3.47 7.85 -8.24
C THR A 127 -2.93 7.02 -9.38
N LEU A 128 -2.35 5.84 -9.08
CA LEU A 128 -1.88 4.92 -10.11
C LEU A 128 -2.99 4.57 -11.11
N MET A 129 -4.18 4.20 -10.60
CA MET A 129 -5.32 3.84 -11.45
C MET A 129 -5.89 5.05 -12.19
N GLY A 130 -6.15 6.15 -11.49
CA GLY A 130 -6.80 7.33 -12.05
C GLY A 130 -5.92 8.04 -13.07
N LEU A 131 -4.70 8.40 -12.68
CA LEU A 131 -3.76 9.10 -13.56
C LEU A 131 -3.19 8.15 -14.62
N GLY A 132 -2.96 6.88 -14.28
CA GLY A 132 -2.53 5.87 -15.25
C GLY A 132 -3.53 5.73 -16.39
N ARG A 133 -4.83 5.74 -16.09
CA ARG A 133 -5.89 5.76 -17.11
C ARG A 133 -5.85 7.01 -17.98
N LEU A 134 -5.65 8.19 -17.38
CA LEU A 134 -5.56 9.43 -18.15
C LEU A 134 -4.35 9.44 -19.10
N LEU A 135 -3.20 8.91 -18.65
CA LEU A 135 -1.96 8.91 -19.41
C LEU A 135 -1.89 7.82 -20.49
N THR A 136 -2.51 6.66 -20.26
CA THR A 136 -2.34 5.47 -21.11
C THR A 136 -3.63 4.97 -21.75
N GLY A 137 -4.79 5.39 -21.22
CA GLY A 137 -6.11 4.83 -21.54
C GLY A 137 -6.43 3.51 -20.83
N GLU A 138 -5.50 2.93 -20.07
CA GLU A 138 -5.66 1.63 -19.42
C GLU A 138 -6.51 1.71 -18.14
N LYS A 139 -7.35 0.70 -17.91
CA LYS A 139 -8.26 0.64 -16.75
C LYS A 139 -7.94 -0.53 -15.83
N ASP A 140 -7.20 -1.53 -16.30
CA ASP A 140 -6.81 -2.69 -15.51
C ASP A 140 -5.51 -2.44 -14.74
N PHE A 141 -5.51 -2.79 -13.46
CA PHE A 141 -4.36 -2.62 -12.58
C PHE A 141 -3.16 -3.43 -13.06
N THR A 142 -3.37 -4.70 -13.41
CA THR A 142 -2.30 -5.62 -13.83
C THR A 142 -1.66 -5.14 -15.13
N ARG A 143 -2.47 -4.60 -16.04
CA ARG A 143 -1.99 -4.04 -17.30
C ARG A 143 -1.22 -2.75 -17.09
N LEU A 144 -1.65 -1.85 -16.21
CA LEU A 144 -0.86 -0.67 -15.81
C LEU A 144 0.50 -1.05 -15.22
N VAL A 145 0.53 -2.05 -14.33
CA VAL A 145 1.78 -2.57 -13.76
C VAL A 145 2.68 -3.16 -14.84
N SER A 146 2.12 -3.90 -15.80
CA SER A 146 2.87 -4.48 -16.92
C SER A 146 3.47 -3.39 -17.84
N LEU A 147 2.72 -2.32 -18.12
CA LEU A 147 3.22 -1.17 -18.88
C LEU A 147 4.38 -0.51 -18.14
N ALA A 148 4.22 -0.23 -16.83
CA ALA A 148 5.25 0.38 -16.01
C ALA A 148 6.53 -0.47 -15.95
N GLY A 149 6.41 -1.79 -15.89
CA GLY A 149 7.56 -2.71 -15.89
C GLY A 149 8.28 -2.84 -17.24
N SER A 150 7.65 -2.40 -18.33
CA SER A 150 8.23 -2.45 -19.68
C SER A 150 8.77 -1.10 -20.16
N GLY A 151 8.46 -0.02 -19.43
CA GLY A 151 8.85 1.34 -19.74
C GLY A 151 10.11 1.81 -19.01
N LYS A 152 10.54 3.01 -19.37
CA LYS A 152 11.70 3.71 -18.82
C LYS A 152 11.27 5.10 -18.36
N ALA A 153 11.30 5.31 -17.05
CA ALA A 153 10.90 6.59 -16.47
C ALA A 153 11.77 7.74 -16.98
N GLU A 154 13.07 7.49 -17.23
CA GLU A 154 14.02 8.47 -17.75
C GLU A 154 13.70 9.00 -19.16
N ASN A 155 12.79 8.35 -19.91
CA ASN A 155 12.31 8.89 -21.17
C ASN A 155 11.27 10.01 -20.97
N ALA A 156 10.57 10.01 -19.84
CA ALA A 156 9.53 10.98 -19.50
C ALA A 156 9.97 11.98 -18.41
N ASP A 157 10.87 11.57 -17.52
CA ASP A 157 11.37 12.36 -16.39
C ASP A 157 12.63 13.15 -16.77
N ILE A 158 12.73 14.41 -16.32
CA ILE A 158 13.99 15.14 -16.34
C ILE A 158 14.82 14.62 -15.17
N MET A 159 15.99 14.07 -15.49
CA MET A 159 16.97 13.61 -14.54
C MET A 159 17.94 14.76 -14.20
N VAL A 160 18.63 14.66 -13.07
CA VAL A 160 19.63 15.66 -12.67
C VAL A 160 20.74 15.78 -13.71
N ASN A 161 21.20 14.67 -14.29
CA ASN A 161 22.22 14.70 -15.35
C ASN A 161 21.76 15.46 -16.62
N ASP A 162 20.47 15.50 -16.94
CA ASP A 162 19.94 16.25 -18.08
C ASP A 162 20.12 17.76 -17.90
N ILE A 163 20.18 18.23 -16.64
CA ILE A 163 20.34 19.65 -16.30
C ILE A 163 21.82 20.04 -16.25
N TYR A 164 22.66 19.20 -15.64
CA TYR A 164 24.06 19.54 -15.38
C TYR A 164 25.02 19.16 -16.51
N SER A 165 24.63 18.27 -17.43
CA SER A 165 25.48 17.85 -18.56
C SER A 165 25.98 19.04 -19.39
N PRO A 166 27.27 19.08 -19.79
CA PRO A 166 28.30 18.03 -19.62
C PRO A 166 29.11 18.13 -18.31
N PHE A 167 28.70 18.95 -17.34
CA PHE A 167 29.41 19.18 -16.08
C PHE A 167 29.01 18.20 -14.98
N ASP A 168 29.84 18.12 -13.93
CA ASP A 168 29.56 17.33 -12.74
C ASP A 168 28.37 17.90 -11.96
N SER A 169 27.49 17.01 -11.51
CA SER A 169 26.37 17.35 -10.65
C SER A 169 26.77 17.33 -9.16
N PRO A 170 26.24 18.25 -8.32
CA PRO A 170 26.47 18.22 -6.88
C PRO A 170 25.77 17.05 -6.15
N ILE A 171 24.85 16.36 -6.83
CA ILE A 171 24.12 15.18 -6.33
C ILE A 171 24.11 14.08 -7.40
N ASP A 172 23.72 12.86 -7.05
CA ASP A 172 23.65 11.74 -8.00
C ASP A 172 22.83 12.11 -9.25
N GLY A 173 23.47 12.03 -10.42
CA GLY A 173 22.88 12.42 -11.71
C GLY A 173 21.73 11.52 -12.17
N SER A 174 21.60 10.32 -11.58
CA SER A 174 20.51 9.38 -11.85
C SER A 174 19.23 9.69 -11.06
N LEU A 175 19.24 10.72 -10.20
CA LEU A 175 18.06 11.18 -9.49
C LEU A 175 17.13 11.95 -10.42
N THR A 176 15.83 11.83 -10.16
CA THR A 176 14.82 12.64 -10.83
C THR A 176 14.93 14.09 -10.36
N ALA A 177 15.05 15.02 -11.30
CA ALA A 177 14.92 16.45 -11.05
C ALA A 177 13.47 16.92 -11.20
N SER A 178 12.73 16.37 -12.18
CA SER A 178 11.31 16.66 -12.39
C SER A 178 10.59 15.50 -13.08
N ASN A 179 9.64 14.88 -12.38
CA ASN A 179 8.80 13.83 -12.97
C ASN A 179 7.98 14.40 -14.14
N PHE A 180 7.84 13.63 -15.22
CA PHE A 180 7.16 14.01 -16.47
C PHE A 180 7.71 15.25 -17.20
N GLY A 181 8.82 15.85 -16.75
CA GLY A 181 9.32 17.10 -17.29
C GLY A 181 9.81 17.03 -18.75
N LYS A 182 10.09 15.84 -19.29
CA LYS A 182 10.49 15.68 -20.70
C LYS A 182 9.30 15.64 -21.66
N ILE A 183 8.09 15.46 -21.16
CA ILE A 183 6.88 15.38 -22.00
C ILE A 183 6.58 16.77 -22.58
N LYS A 184 6.90 16.95 -23.85
CA LYS A 184 6.59 18.17 -24.63
C LYS A 184 5.46 17.94 -25.64
N ASP A 185 5.31 16.70 -26.09
CA ASP A 185 4.34 16.24 -27.08
C ASP A 185 4.01 14.75 -26.87
N ASP A 186 3.11 14.21 -27.70
CA ASP A 186 2.54 12.86 -27.54
C ASP A 186 3.49 11.72 -27.96
N GLN A 187 4.78 11.99 -28.23
CA GLN A 187 5.72 10.98 -28.70
C GLN A 187 6.15 9.96 -27.63
N ILE A 188 5.93 10.27 -26.35
CA ILE A 188 6.28 9.36 -25.25
C ILE A 188 5.29 8.19 -25.19
N SER A 189 5.86 6.98 -25.14
CA SER A 189 5.13 5.72 -25.09
C SER A 189 4.26 5.60 -23.84
N LYS A 190 3.26 4.71 -23.89
CA LYS A 190 2.37 4.46 -22.72
C LYS A 190 3.15 3.78 -21.59
N GLU A 191 4.09 2.94 -21.97
CA GLU A 191 5.02 2.22 -21.09
C GLU A 191 5.87 3.23 -20.29
N ASP A 192 6.50 4.18 -20.97
CA ASP A 192 7.33 5.21 -20.31
C ASP A 192 6.50 6.14 -19.42
N LYS A 193 5.29 6.51 -19.85
CA LYS A 193 4.33 7.28 -19.03
C LYS A 193 3.93 6.51 -17.77
N ALA A 194 3.67 5.20 -17.87
CA ALA A 194 3.33 4.36 -16.72
C ALA A 194 4.54 4.14 -15.79
N ALA A 195 5.75 4.01 -16.34
CA ALA A 195 6.99 3.90 -15.58
C ALA A 195 7.26 5.18 -14.78
N SER A 196 7.17 6.35 -15.42
CA SER A 196 7.30 7.66 -14.77
C SER A 196 6.23 7.90 -13.68
N LEU A 197 4.97 7.51 -13.93
CA LEU A 197 3.93 7.55 -12.90
C LEU A 197 4.28 6.70 -11.68
N THR A 198 4.74 5.47 -11.92
CA THR A 198 5.13 4.56 -10.83
C THR A 198 6.34 5.10 -10.08
N ASN A 199 7.28 5.72 -10.79
CA ASN A 199 8.46 6.39 -10.23
C ASN A 199 8.07 7.54 -9.28
N MET A 200 7.23 8.47 -9.76
CA MET A 200 6.74 9.61 -8.97
C MET A 200 6.02 9.15 -7.69
N ILE A 201 5.19 8.10 -7.80
CA ILE A 201 4.49 7.51 -6.64
C ILE A 201 5.51 6.96 -5.64
N ALA A 202 6.50 6.20 -6.09
CA ALA A 202 7.53 5.62 -5.23
C ALA A 202 8.36 6.70 -4.52
N GLU A 203 8.86 7.68 -5.28
CA GLU A 203 9.68 8.79 -4.76
C GLU A 203 8.92 9.57 -3.69
N THR A 204 7.66 9.91 -3.95
CA THR A 204 6.81 10.62 -2.98
C THR A 204 6.64 9.82 -1.69
N ILE A 205 6.33 8.53 -1.81
CA ILE A 205 6.10 7.66 -0.64
C ILE A 205 7.39 7.52 0.18
N VAL A 206 8.54 7.30 -0.48
CA VAL A 206 9.84 7.17 0.19
C VAL A 206 10.24 8.48 0.86
N LEU A 207 10.03 9.63 0.20
CA LEU A 207 10.31 10.93 0.78
C LEU A 207 9.49 11.18 2.05
N LEU A 208 8.19 10.87 2.06
CA LEU A 208 7.34 11.02 3.24
C LEU A 208 7.71 10.04 4.36
N SER A 209 7.97 8.78 4.00
CA SER A 209 8.36 7.74 4.96
C SER A 209 9.70 8.07 5.62
N THR A 210 10.66 8.57 4.84
CA THR A 210 12.01 8.94 5.30
C THR A 210 11.98 10.14 6.21
N GLN A 211 11.17 11.17 5.91
CA GLN A 211 11.01 12.31 6.83
C GLN A 211 10.47 11.87 8.20
N ALA A 212 9.48 10.97 8.20
CA ALA A 212 8.97 10.39 9.44
C ALA A 212 10.04 9.55 10.17
N ALA A 213 10.80 8.75 9.43
CA ALA A 213 11.87 7.91 9.96
C ALA A 213 13.00 8.74 10.59
N VAL A 214 13.48 9.77 9.90
CA VAL A 214 14.53 10.68 10.39
C VAL A 214 14.09 11.42 11.65
N ARG A 215 12.88 11.98 11.66
CA ARG A 215 12.35 12.71 12.83
C ARG A 215 12.30 11.85 14.09
N ASN A 216 12.05 10.55 13.93
CA ASN A 216 11.88 9.61 15.04
C ASN A 216 13.09 8.69 15.25
N GLN A 217 14.21 8.92 14.53
CA GLN A 217 15.44 8.12 14.63
C GLN A 217 15.20 6.62 14.40
N ILE A 218 14.36 6.30 13.41
CA ILE A 218 14.03 4.92 13.00
C ILE A 218 14.66 4.67 11.64
N ASP A 219 15.16 3.45 11.44
CA ASP A 219 15.72 3.01 10.16
C ASP A 219 14.79 2.08 9.39
N ASP A 220 13.98 1.29 10.09
CA ASP A 220 13.10 0.29 9.48
C ASP A 220 11.78 0.92 9.01
N ILE A 221 11.53 0.79 7.69
CA ILE A 221 10.30 1.25 7.04
C ILE A 221 9.58 0.05 6.45
N ILE A 222 8.42 -0.25 7.01
CA ILE A 222 7.59 -1.40 6.66
C ILE A 222 6.54 -0.95 5.66
N TYR A 223 6.58 -1.52 4.45
CA TYR A 223 5.66 -1.21 3.37
C TYR A 223 4.57 -2.28 3.27
N ILE A 224 3.31 -1.85 3.43
CA ILE A 224 2.14 -2.71 3.30
C ILE A 224 1.10 -2.08 2.36
N GLY A 225 0.00 -2.81 2.12
CA GLY A 225 -1.13 -2.32 1.32
C GLY A 225 -1.27 -3.01 -0.04
N SER A 226 -2.48 -2.93 -0.59
CA SER A 226 -2.89 -3.66 -1.79
C SER A 226 -2.19 -3.21 -3.07
N THR A 227 -1.74 -1.95 -3.13
CA THR A 227 -1.06 -1.39 -4.31
C THR A 227 0.28 -2.07 -4.58
N LEU A 228 0.86 -2.71 -3.57
CA LEU A 228 2.09 -3.49 -3.69
C LEU A 228 1.84 -4.90 -4.23
N ARG A 229 0.60 -5.39 -4.20
CA ARG A 229 0.28 -6.76 -4.59
C ARG A 229 0.52 -6.93 -6.08
N GLN A 230 1.39 -7.87 -6.45
CA GLN A 230 1.80 -8.12 -7.84
C GLN A 230 2.40 -6.89 -8.57
N ASN A 231 2.78 -5.85 -7.83
CA ASN A 231 3.38 -4.63 -8.38
C ASN A 231 4.89 -4.62 -8.15
N ALA A 232 5.59 -5.50 -8.88
CA ALA A 232 7.05 -5.62 -8.79
C ALA A 232 7.79 -4.30 -9.12
N PRO A 233 7.39 -3.51 -10.14
CA PRO A 233 8.03 -2.22 -10.42
C PRO A 233 7.99 -1.26 -9.22
N LEU A 234 6.82 -1.07 -8.60
CA LEU A 234 6.70 -0.20 -7.43
C LEU A 234 7.53 -0.71 -6.24
N LYS A 235 7.48 -2.03 -5.95
CA LYS A 235 8.28 -2.61 -4.87
C LYS A 235 9.77 -2.37 -5.06
N HIS A 236 10.27 -2.59 -6.28
CA HIS A 236 11.68 -2.38 -6.61
C HIS A 236 12.10 -0.92 -6.42
N LEU A 237 11.27 0.03 -6.85
CA LEU A 237 11.56 1.46 -6.69
C LEU A 237 11.53 1.90 -5.23
N LEU A 238 10.54 1.42 -4.45
CA LEU A 238 10.50 1.66 -3.01
C LEU A 238 11.76 1.12 -2.34
N GLU A 239 12.16 -0.12 -2.63
CA GLU A 239 13.39 -0.72 -2.11
C GLU A 239 14.64 0.10 -2.46
N LYS A 240 14.82 0.40 -3.76
CA LYS A 240 15.94 1.17 -4.30
C LYS A 240 16.07 2.53 -3.60
N TYR A 241 15.01 3.33 -3.60
CA TYR A 241 15.06 4.67 -3.06
C TYR A 241 15.15 4.70 -1.54
N THR A 242 14.58 3.72 -0.84
CA THR A 242 14.71 3.61 0.62
C THR A 242 16.16 3.31 1.02
N ALA A 243 16.80 2.36 0.32
CA ALA A 243 18.20 2.03 0.57
C ALA A 243 19.13 3.22 0.24
N MET A 244 18.86 3.93 -0.85
CA MET A 244 19.63 5.10 -1.29
C MET A 244 19.64 6.24 -0.26
N VAL A 245 18.57 6.40 0.53
CA VAL A 245 18.50 7.40 1.62
C VAL A 245 18.95 6.83 2.98
N GLY A 246 19.60 5.66 2.99
CA GLY A 246 20.17 5.04 4.19
C GLY A 246 19.13 4.42 5.13
N LYS A 247 17.95 4.07 4.62
CA LYS A 247 16.86 3.42 5.38
C LYS A 247 16.69 1.96 4.96
N LYS A 248 16.00 1.17 5.78
CA LYS A 248 15.81 -0.27 5.58
C LYS A 248 14.37 -0.56 5.15
N PRO A 249 14.13 -0.88 3.88
CA PRO A 249 12.81 -1.28 3.43
C PRO A 249 12.48 -2.70 3.90
N VAL A 250 11.28 -2.89 4.44
CA VAL A 250 10.76 -4.21 4.84
C VAL A 250 9.42 -4.43 4.14
N PHE A 251 9.30 -5.56 3.44
CA PHE A 251 8.05 -5.99 2.82
C PHE A 251 7.57 -7.29 3.46
N ILE A 252 6.27 -7.39 3.70
CA ILE A 252 5.68 -8.54 4.37
C ILE A 252 4.78 -9.30 3.41
N GLN A 253 4.88 -10.63 3.41
CA GLN A 253 3.92 -11.46 2.68
C GLN A 253 2.52 -11.24 3.24
N ASN A 254 1.52 -11.14 2.36
CA ASN A 254 0.13 -10.82 2.74
C ASN A 254 -0.07 -9.43 3.39
N GLY A 255 0.89 -8.50 3.27
CA GLY A 255 0.78 -7.14 3.84
C GLY A 255 -0.47 -6.35 3.40
N ALA A 256 -1.09 -6.71 2.27
CA ALA A 256 -2.37 -6.12 1.84
C ALA A 256 -3.55 -6.42 2.79
N TYR A 257 -3.41 -7.42 3.66
CA TYR A 257 -4.44 -7.92 4.56
C TYR A 257 -4.22 -7.55 6.02
N CYS A 258 -3.18 -6.76 6.35
CA CYS A 258 -2.87 -6.40 7.73
C CYS A 258 -4.05 -5.76 8.47
N GLY A 259 -4.84 -4.89 7.83
CA GLY A 259 -6.03 -4.31 8.45
C GLY A 259 -7.06 -5.37 8.84
N ALA A 260 -7.42 -6.26 7.90
CA ALA A 260 -8.36 -7.34 8.15
C ALA A 260 -7.83 -8.32 9.22
N LEU A 261 -6.56 -8.69 9.13
CA LEU A 261 -5.91 -9.59 10.09
C LEU A 261 -5.83 -8.96 11.49
N GLY A 262 -5.53 -7.67 11.58
CA GLY A 262 -5.54 -6.94 12.84
C GLY A 262 -6.92 -6.95 13.48
N ALA A 263 -7.96 -6.63 12.73
CA ALA A 263 -9.33 -6.68 13.24
C ALA A 263 -9.71 -8.08 13.75
N LEU A 264 -9.28 -9.14 13.07
CA LEU A 264 -9.48 -10.53 13.52
C LEU A 264 -8.76 -10.85 14.83
N ARG A 265 -7.63 -10.20 15.10
CA ARG A 265 -6.75 -10.43 16.26
C ARG A 265 -7.00 -9.47 17.44
N SER A 266 -7.90 -8.50 17.27
CA SER A 266 -8.28 -7.52 18.31
C SER A 266 -9.36 -8.04 19.26
#